data_AF-R4LKX3-F1
#
_entry.id   AF-R4LKX3-F1
#
_cell.length_a   1.000
_cell.length_b   1.000
_cell.length_c   1.000
_cell.angle_alpha   90.00
_cell.angle_beta   90.00
_cell.angle_gamma   90.00
#
_symmetry.space_group_name_H-M   'P 1'
#
loop_
_entity.id
_entity.type
_entity.pdbx_description
1 polymer ?
#
loop_
_entity_poly.entity_id
_entity_poly.type
_entity_poly.pdbx_seq_one_letter_code
_entity_poly.pdbx_strand_id
1 'polypeptide(L)'
;MNHRRTLRIAAAAAAATLTTLSMSGAARAAEGHKPKPTAPAVRDSDHDGMPDTWEKANRLNPRRNDAAADTDRDGLSNLREFKAHTSPRRADTDRDGMPDGWEVRNRLDPVRDDAGTDADHDELTNEQEFLVHDNPRAGDSDRDGTRDGAEDPDSDDLSNVQDFELGDNPLQADTDGDGISDGDEDPDGDGLSNVDEFDLGDDPQEADSDDDGVRDGDEDSDDDGVSDGDELDSGDNPREGDSDHDGVPDGEDNAGTVTAFDATTGALTLAIATGVTVTVTVTDDTEISWYRRSAACPEPASIDALTTGRLVHKLETGDSDDEGASESHDSNTGAGTPTAEEIKLVCA
;
A
#
# COMPACT_ATOMS: atom_id res chain seq x y z
N MET A 1 30.89 -8.03 12.03
CA MET A 1 31.21 -9.40 11.56
C MET A 1 30.90 -9.46 10.07
N ASN A 2 31.89 -9.76 9.22
CA ASN A 2 31.70 -9.90 7.76
C ASN A 2 30.85 -11.12 7.43
N HIS A 3 29.74 -10.96 6.71
CA HIS A 3 29.03 -12.08 6.07
C HIS A 3 29.24 -12.04 4.57
N ARG A 4 30.08 -12.96 4.09
CA ARG A 4 30.27 -13.27 2.67
C ARG A 4 29.01 -13.96 2.14
N ARG A 5 28.27 -13.34 1.22
CA ARG A 5 27.21 -14.00 0.46
C ARG A 5 27.81 -14.92 -0.61
N THR A 6 27.67 -16.23 -0.43
CA THR A 6 28.03 -17.25 -1.42
C THR A 6 26.92 -17.42 -2.46
N LEU A 7 27.23 -17.08 -3.71
CA LEU A 7 26.40 -17.32 -4.89
C LEU A 7 26.39 -18.84 -5.23
N ARG A 8 25.22 -19.47 -5.32
CA ARG A 8 25.05 -20.85 -5.81
C ARG A 8 24.34 -20.84 -7.16
N ILE A 9 25.09 -21.11 -8.22
CA ILE A 9 24.56 -21.34 -9.57
C ILE A 9 24.33 -22.84 -9.73
N ALA A 10 23.07 -23.26 -9.91
CA ALA A 10 22.71 -24.63 -10.24
C ALA A 10 22.62 -24.78 -11.76
N ALA A 11 23.63 -25.43 -12.36
CA ALA A 11 23.61 -25.85 -13.76
C ALA A 11 23.01 -27.26 -13.88
N ALA A 12 21.82 -27.38 -14.48
CA ALA A 12 21.24 -28.68 -14.83
C ALA A 12 21.62 -29.04 -16.27
N ALA A 13 22.55 -29.98 -16.42
CA ALA A 13 22.88 -30.61 -17.70
C ALA A 13 22.02 -31.87 -17.89
N ALA A 14 21.14 -31.87 -18.89
CA ALA A 14 20.42 -33.07 -19.33
C ALA A 14 21.06 -33.63 -20.61
N ALA A 15 21.70 -34.79 -20.48
CA ALA A 15 22.21 -35.57 -21.61
C ALA A 15 21.09 -36.45 -22.19
N ALA A 16 20.76 -36.28 -23.46
CA ALA A 16 19.90 -37.18 -24.21
C ALA A 16 20.74 -38.17 -25.02
N THR A 17 20.61 -39.47 -24.71
CA THR A 17 21.22 -40.56 -25.46
C THR A 17 20.33 -40.97 -26.64
N LEU A 18 20.89 -40.88 -27.85
CA LEU A 18 20.32 -41.47 -29.06
C LEU A 18 20.30 -43.00 -28.94
N THR A 19 19.13 -43.60 -29.16
CA THR A 19 19.04 -45.03 -29.51
C THR A 19 18.27 -45.13 -30.81
N THR A 20 18.97 -45.49 -31.89
CA THR A 20 18.39 -45.76 -33.20
C THR A 20 17.77 -47.16 -33.19
N LEU A 21 16.50 -47.28 -33.60
CA LEU A 21 15.93 -48.56 -34.05
C LEU A 21 15.49 -48.44 -35.51
N SER A 22 16.26 -49.09 -36.37
CA SER A 22 15.95 -49.36 -37.78
C SER A 22 14.91 -50.48 -37.88
N MET A 23 13.86 -50.28 -38.68
CA MET A 23 13.08 -51.38 -39.28
C MET A 23 12.59 -50.97 -40.66
N SER A 24 12.84 -51.88 -41.60
CA SER A 24 12.68 -51.82 -43.04
C SER A 24 11.22 -51.68 -43.49
N GLY A 25 11.02 -51.00 -44.62
CA GLY A 25 9.70 -50.65 -45.14
C GLY A 25 8.86 -51.77 -45.76
N ALA A 26 7.62 -51.42 -46.07
CA ALA A 26 6.81 -51.96 -47.15
C ALA A 26 5.67 -50.97 -47.46
N ALA A 27 5.67 -50.41 -48.66
CA ALA A 27 4.53 -49.68 -49.20
C ALA A 27 3.36 -50.63 -49.46
N ARG A 28 2.15 -50.26 -49.05
CA ARG A 28 0.91 -50.82 -49.62
C ARG A 28 -0.24 -49.82 -49.58
N ALA A 29 -1.08 -49.97 -50.59
CA ALA A 29 -1.96 -49.00 -51.19
C ALA A 29 -3.25 -48.68 -50.38
N ALA A 30 -3.86 -47.58 -50.82
CA ALA A 30 -5.15 -47.01 -50.45
C ALA A 30 -6.29 -48.03 -50.25
N GLU A 31 -7.03 -47.86 -49.15
CA GLU A 31 -8.46 -48.17 -49.07
C GLU A 31 -9.19 -47.02 -48.36
N GLY A 32 -10.20 -46.49 -49.04
CA GLY A 32 -10.91 -45.27 -48.68
C GLY A 32 -11.75 -45.41 -47.42
N HIS A 33 -11.45 -44.59 -46.43
CA HIS A 33 -12.42 -44.20 -45.42
C HIS A 33 -13.14 -42.95 -45.94
N LYS A 34 -14.40 -43.13 -46.39
CA LYS A 34 -15.29 -42.00 -46.62
C LYS A 34 -15.42 -41.24 -45.29
N PRO A 35 -15.08 -39.94 -45.21
CA PRO A 35 -15.36 -39.18 -44.00
C PRO A 35 -16.87 -39.17 -43.77
N LYS A 36 -17.25 -39.53 -42.55
CA LYS A 36 -18.62 -39.41 -42.00
C LYS A 36 -19.12 -37.99 -42.29
N PRO A 37 -20.39 -37.78 -42.71
CA PRO A 37 -20.87 -36.45 -43.03
C PRO A 37 -20.80 -35.58 -41.77
N THR A 38 -19.85 -34.66 -41.76
CA THR A 38 -19.79 -33.57 -40.79
C THR A 38 -21.02 -32.69 -40.99
N ALA A 39 -21.50 -32.07 -39.91
CA ALA A 39 -22.57 -31.07 -39.96
C ALA A 39 -22.36 -30.10 -41.14
N PRO A 40 -23.43 -29.56 -41.75
CA PRO A 40 -23.27 -28.58 -42.82
C PRO A 40 -22.36 -27.46 -42.31
N ALA A 41 -21.27 -27.20 -43.04
CA ALA A 41 -20.35 -26.11 -42.72
C ALA A 41 -21.17 -24.83 -42.54
N VAL A 42 -21.05 -24.21 -41.36
CA VAL A 42 -21.74 -22.96 -41.09
C VAL A 42 -21.23 -21.94 -42.11
N ARG A 43 -22.15 -21.22 -42.75
CA ARG A 43 -21.78 -20.23 -43.77
C ARG A 43 -20.99 -19.11 -43.12
N ASP A 44 -19.82 -18.84 -43.67
CA ASP A 44 -18.89 -17.75 -43.35
C ASP A 44 -18.49 -17.17 -44.72
N SER A 45 -18.91 -15.95 -44.99
CA SER A 45 -18.93 -15.38 -46.35
C SER A 45 -17.68 -14.58 -46.70
N ASP A 46 -16.96 -14.05 -45.71
CA ASP A 46 -15.68 -13.37 -45.88
C ASP A 46 -14.49 -14.20 -45.36
N HIS A 47 -14.76 -15.39 -44.80
CA HIS A 47 -13.79 -16.39 -44.36
C HIS A 47 -12.88 -15.87 -43.25
N ASP A 48 -13.39 -15.03 -42.36
CA ASP A 48 -12.65 -14.49 -41.23
C ASP A 48 -12.73 -15.36 -39.97
N GLY A 49 -13.49 -16.47 -40.04
CA GLY A 49 -13.64 -17.44 -38.96
C GLY A 49 -14.86 -17.20 -38.09
N MET A 50 -15.68 -16.18 -38.40
CA MET A 50 -16.95 -15.93 -37.73
C MET A 50 -18.13 -16.34 -38.63
N PRO A 51 -19.11 -17.09 -38.11
CA PRO A 51 -20.32 -17.42 -38.86
C PRO A 51 -21.20 -16.22 -39.24
N ASP A 52 -21.71 -16.19 -40.47
CA ASP A 52 -22.68 -15.20 -40.98
C ASP A 52 -23.87 -14.98 -40.03
N THR A 53 -24.31 -16.04 -39.36
CA THR A 53 -25.46 -16.00 -38.44
C THR A 53 -25.11 -15.30 -37.14
N TRP A 54 -23.90 -15.53 -36.62
CA TRP A 54 -23.42 -14.91 -35.40
C TRP A 54 -23.11 -13.44 -35.65
N GLU A 55 -22.44 -13.12 -36.75
CA GLU A 55 -22.16 -11.74 -37.14
C GLU A 55 -23.44 -10.93 -37.30
N LYS A 56 -24.49 -11.48 -37.95
CA LYS A 56 -25.79 -10.80 -38.06
C LYS A 56 -26.47 -10.61 -36.71
N ALA A 57 -26.42 -11.60 -35.83
CA ALA A 57 -27.00 -11.51 -34.49
C ALA A 57 -26.33 -10.38 -33.68
N ASN A 58 -25.02 -10.23 -33.85
CA ASN A 58 -24.20 -9.20 -33.22
C ASN A 58 -24.04 -7.91 -34.06
N ARG A 59 -24.81 -7.78 -35.15
CA ARG A 59 -24.83 -6.62 -36.04
C ARG A 59 -23.44 -6.26 -36.62
N LEU A 60 -22.58 -7.24 -36.83
CA LEU A 60 -21.35 -7.13 -37.63
C LEU A 60 -21.67 -7.31 -39.12
N ASN A 61 -20.66 -7.27 -39.99
CA ASN A 61 -20.86 -7.34 -41.44
C ASN A 61 -20.30 -8.66 -42.04
N PRO A 62 -21.17 -9.63 -42.38
CA PRO A 62 -20.80 -10.93 -42.98
C PRO A 62 -20.18 -10.90 -44.36
N ARG A 63 -19.67 -9.77 -44.82
CA ARG A 63 -19.01 -9.64 -46.13
C ARG A 63 -17.73 -8.84 -46.03
N ARG A 64 -17.32 -8.48 -44.82
CA ARG A 64 -16.14 -7.70 -44.52
C ARG A 64 -15.44 -8.41 -43.38
N ASN A 65 -14.28 -8.96 -43.67
CA ASN A 65 -13.38 -9.48 -42.67
C ASN A 65 -13.10 -8.40 -41.62
N ASP A 66 -13.75 -8.55 -40.47
CA ASP A 66 -13.69 -7.66 -39.33
C ASP A 66 -13.45 -8.40 -38.02
N ALA A 67 -13.13 -9.69 -38.11
CA ALA A 67 -12.60 -10.54 -37.03
C ALA A 67 -11.55 -9.88 -36.13
N ALA A 68 -10.66 -9.03 -36.69
CA ALA A 68 -9.60 -8.34 -35.95
C ALA A 68 -10.00 -6.94 -35.43
N ALA A 69 -11.20 -6.47 -35.76
CA ALA A 69 -11.73 -5.24 -35.18
C ALA A 69 -12.14 -5.49 -33.73
N ASP A 70 -12.10 -4.43 -32.95
CA ASP A 70 -12.56 -4.37 -31.56
C ASP A 70 -13.63 -3.26 -31.55
N THR A 71 -14.89 -3.68 -31.48
CA THR A 71 -16.02 -2.84 -31.86
C THR A 71 -16.52 -1.99 -30.69
N ASP A 72 -16.40 -2.48 -29.46
CA ASP A 72 -16.75 -1.85 -28.20
C ASP A 72 -15.55 -1.36 -27.37
N ARG A 73 -14.33 -1.70 -27.79
CA ARG A 73 -13.06 -1.16 -27.28
C ARG A 73 -12.70 -1.62 -25.88
N ASP A 74 -13.01 -2.86 -25.56
CA ASP A 74 -12.63 -3.53 -24.32
C ASP A 74 -11.26 -4.24 -24.42
N GLY A 75 -10.66 -4.26 -25.62
CA GLY A 75 -9.41 -4.95 -25.90
C GLY A 75 -9.57 -6.39 -26.39
N LEU A 76 -10.79 -6.85 -26.65
CA LEU A 76 -11.11 -8.17 -27.21
C LEU A 76 -11.61 -8.01 -28.66
N SER A 77 -10.90 -8.61 -29.62
CA SER A 77 -11.34 -8.55 -31.02
C SER A 77 -12.62 -9.36 -31.25
N ASN A 78 -13.47 -8.98 -32.21
CA ASN A 78 -14.71 -9.66 -32.61
C ASN A 78 -14.57 -11.20 -32.69
N LEU A 79 -13.48 -11.71 -33.26
CA LEU A 79 -13.25 -13.17 -33.37
C LEU A 79 -12.93 -13.84 -32.03
N ARG A 80 -12.26 -13.14 -31.12
CA ARG A 80 -12.00 -13.63 -29.76
C ARG A 80 -13.27 -13.61 -28.95
N GLU A 81 -14.11 -12.60 -29.11
CA GLU A 81 -15.43 -12.53 -28.47
C GLU A 81 -16.35 -13.67 -28.92
N PHE A 82 -16.38 -13.97 -30.22
CA PHE A 82 -17.07 -15.15 -30.74
C PHE A 82 -16.64 -16.45 -30.04
N LYS A 83 -15.35 -16.57 -29.69
CA LYS A 83 -14.81 -17.75 -28.99
C LYS A 83 -15.04 -17.71 -27.48
N ALA A 84 -15.05 -16.53 -26.88
CA ALA A 84 -15.31 -16.28 -25.47
C ALA A 84 -16.82 -16.33 -25.15
N HIS A 85 -17.68 -16.29 -26.16
CA HIS A 85 -19.15 -16.19 -26.04
C HIS A 85 -19.60 -14.84 -25.47
N THR A 86 -18.79 -13.81 -25.64
CA THR A 86 -19.06 -12.43 -25.25
C THR A 86 -19.70 -11.64 -26.39
N SER A 87 -20.05 -10.38 -26.13
CA SER A 87 -20.77 -9.53 -27.08
C SER A 87 -19.85 -8.47 -27.71
N PRO A 88 -19.63 -8.46 -29.05
CA PRO A 88 -18.78 -7.50 -29.79
C PRO A 88 -19.32 -6.09 -29.90
N ARG A 89 -20.11 -5.67 -28.93
CA ARG A 89 -20.79 -4.38 -28.88
C ARG A 89 -21.01 -3.91 -27.46
N ARG A 90 -20.57 -4.68 -26.49
CA ARG A 90 -20.72 -4.40 -25.08
C ARG A 90 -19.46 -4.90 -24.40
N ALA A 91 -18.66 -3.94 -23.96
CA ALA A 91 -17.37 -4.15 -23.33
C ALA A 91 -17.40 -5.03 -22.07
N ASP A 92 -18.58 -5.24 -21.47
CA ASP A 92 -18.79 -6.00 -20.23
C ASP A 92 -20.10 -6.83 -20.39
N THR A 93 -19.95 -8.14 -20.58
CA THR A 93 -21.01 -9.03 -21.02
C THR A 93 -21.92 -9.53 -19.90
N ASP A 94 -21.46 -9.69 -18.68
CA ASP A 94 -22.30 -10.05 -17.53
C ASP A 94 -22.72 -8.84 -16.69
N ARG A 95 -22.06 -7.69 -16.86
CA ARG A 95 -22.33 -6.42 -16.19
C ARG A 95 -21.88 -6.41 -14.74
N ASP A 96 -20.75 -7.04 -14.45
CA ASP A 96 -20.17 -7.05 -13.12
C ASP A 96 -19.15 -5.93 -12.88
N GLY A 97 -18.89 -5.08 -13.88
CA GLY A 97 -17.99 -3.94 -13.77
C GLY A 97 -16.64 -4.16 -14.44
N MET A 98 -16.27 -5.41 -14.74
CA MET A 98 -15.02 -5.75 -15.40
C MET A 98 -15.21 -5.89 -16.93
N PRO A 99 -14.29 -5.36 -17.77
CA PRO A 99 -14.41 -5.54 -19.22
C PRO A 99 -14.05 -6.96 -19.68
N ASP A 100 -14.81 -7.52 -20.66
CA ASP A 100 -14.62 -8.88 -21.20
C ASP A 100 -13.17 -9.12 -21.63
N GLY A 101 -12.56 -8.12 -22.27
CA GLY A 101 -11.17 -8.16 -22.71
C GLY A 101 -10.13 -8.21 -21.59
N TRP A 102 -10.42 -7.65 -20.42
CA TRP A 102 -9.59 -7.75 -19.22
C TRP A 102 -9.77 -9.12 -18.56
N GLU A 103 -11.02 -9.54 -18.35
CA GLU A 103 -11.35 -10.85 -17.76
C GLU A 103 -10.75 -12.01 -18.55
N VAL A 104 -10.88 -12.01 -19.88
CA VAL A 104 -10.29 -13.04 -20.75
C VAL A 104 -8.76 -13.05 -20.67
N ARG A 105 -8.12 -11.90 -20.44
CA ARG A 105 -6.66 -11.81 -20.28
C ARG A 105 -6.20 -12.40 -18.95
N ASN A 106 -6.98 -12.16 -17.89
CA ASN A 106 -6.73 -12.66 -16.55
C ASN A 106 -7.41 -14.00 -16.24
N ARG A 107 -8.00 -14.63 -17.27
CA ARG A 107 -8.61 -15.97 -17.21
C ARG A 107 -9.78 -16.04 -16.23
N LEU A 108 -10.54 -14.95 -16.08
CA LEU A 108 -11.84 -14.92 -15.41
C LEU A 108 -12.95 -15.33 -16.39
N ASP A 109 -14.22 -15.31 -15.94
CA ASP A 109 -15.38 -15.77 -16.71
C ASP A 109 -16.26 -14.61 -17.21
N PRO A 110 -16.04 -14.09 -18.44
CA PRO A 110 -16.67 -12.85 -18.95
C PRO A 110 -18.15 -12.96 -19.32
N VAL A 111 -18.82 -14.00 -18.85
CA VAL A 111 -20.25 -14.23 -19.07
C VAL A 111 -20.98 -14.58 -17.77
N ARG A 112 -20.28 -14.49 -16.64
CA ARG A 112 -20.76 -14.79 -15.31
C ARG A 112 -20.04 -13.91 -14.30
N ASP A 113 -20.82 -12.97 -13.76
CA ASP A 113 -20.51 -12.14 -12.59
C ASP A 113 -19.67 -12.91 -11.55
N ASP A 114 -18.38 -12.54 -11.53
CA ASP A 114 -17.39 -13.02 -10.59
C ASP A 114 -16.46 -11.91 -10.06
N ALA A 115 -16.79 -10.65 -10.32
CA ALA A 115 -16.22 -9.45 -9.71
C ALA A 115 -15.93 -9.58 -8.21
N GLY A 116 -16.93 -9.97 -7.41
CA GLY A 116 -16.78 -10.11 -5.95
C GLY A 116 -16.12 -11.42 -5.49
N THR A 117 -15.44 -12.15 -6.36
CA THR A 117 -14.67 -13.34 -5.97
C THR A 117 -13.20 -13.01 -5.81
N ASP A 118 -12.57 -13.62 -4.82
CA ASP A 118 -11.15 -13.58 -4.57
C ASP A 118 -10.53 -14.89 -5.11
N ALA A 119 -9.80 -14.79 -6.21
CA ALA A 119 -9.42 -15.94 -7.03
C ALA A 119 -8.05 -16.55 -6.67
N ASP A 120 -7.20 -15.86 -5.92
CA ASP A 120 -5.90 -16.33 -5.46
C ASP A 120 -5.67 -16.26 -3.94
N HIS A 121 -6.63 -15.72 -3.19
CA HIS A 121 -6.70 -15.71 -1.73
C HIS A 121 -5.71 -14.77 -1.06
N ASP A 122 -5.69 -13.54 -1.54
CA ASP A 122 -4.85 -12.45 -1.04
C ASP A 122 -5.61 -11.28 -0.39
N GLU A 123 -6.93 -11.44 -0.23
CA GLU A 123 -7.86 -10.51 0.42
C GLU A 123 -8.40 -9.39 -0.50
N LEU A 124 -8.01 -9.35 -1.78
CA LEU A 124 -8.68 -8.54 -2.79
C LEU A 124 -9.63 -9.36 -3.67
N THR A 125 -10.74 -8.74 -4.06
CA THR A 125 -11.66 -9.30 -5.06
C THR A 125 -11.19 -8.98 -6.48
N ASN A 126 -11.62 -9.77 -7.47
CA ASN A 126 -11.27 -9.55 -8.88
C ASN A 126 -11.55 -8.10 -9.36
N GLU A 127 -12.64 -7.48 -8.87
CA GLU A 127 -12.98 -6.10 -9.19
C GLU A 127 -12.00 -5.10 -8.54
N GLN A 128 -11.65 -5.30 -7.27
CA GLN A 128 -10.65 -4.48 -6.58
C GLN A 128 -9.30 -4.55 -7.29
N GLU A 129 -8.85 -5.76 -7.65
CA GLU A 129 -7.61 -5.95 -8.42
C GLU A 129 -7.67 -5.30 -9.80
N PHE A 130 -8.85 -5.24 -10.44
CA PHE A 130 -9.03 -4.47 -11.67
C PHE A 130 -8.81 -2.97 -11.45
N LEU A 131 -9.21 -2.42 -10.30
CA LEU A 131 -9.06 -1.00 -9.96
C LEU A 131 -7.62 -0.64 -9.63
N VAL A 132 -6.90 -1.46 -8.86
CA VAL A 132 -5.49 -1.24 -8.50
C VAL A 132 -4.50 -1.71 -9.58
N HIS A 133 -5.01 -2.33 -10.65
CA HIS A 133 -4.27 -2.86 -11.81
C HIS A 133 -3.41 -4.10 -11.55
N ASP A 134 -3.82 -4.90 -10.58
CA ASP A 134 -3.23 -6.18 -10.23
C ASP A 134 -3.80 -7.35 -11.02
N ASN A 135 -3.28 -8.54 -10.72
CA ASN A 135 -3.63 -9.75 -11.42
C ASN A 135 -4.40 -10.70 -10.48
N PRO A 136 -5.70 -10.99 -10.77
CA PRO A 136 -6.65 -11.80 -9.99
C PRO A 136 -6.35 -13.28 -9.87
N ARG A 137 -5.11 -13.66 -10.09
CA ARG A 137 -4.63 -15.05 -10.05
C ARG A 137 -3.21 -15.14 -9.51
N ALA A 138 -2.63 -14.04 -9.06
CA ALA A 138 -1.36 -14.01 -8.40
C ALA A 138 -1.39 -12.96 -7.30
N GLY A 139 -1.66 -13.38 -6.05
CA GLY A 139 -1.66 -12.49 -4.89
C GLY A 139 -0.29 -12.01 -4.41
N ASP A 140 0.58 -11.73 -5.37
CA ASP A 140 1.87 -11.03 -5.33
C ASP A 140 2.20 -10.82 -6.83
N SER A 141 1.55 -9.82 -7.40
CA SER A 141 1.50 -9.50 -8.83
C SER A 141 2.87 -9.08 -9.35
N ASP A 142 3.60 -8.30 -8.57
CA ASP A 142 4.87 -7.69 -8.94
C ASP A 142 6.09 -8.52 -8.48
N ARG A 143 5.90 -9.42 -7.51
CA ARG A 143 6.89 -10.34 -6.93
C ARG A 143 7.95 -9.69 -6.08
N ASP A 144 7.61 -8.62 -5.39
CA ASP A 144 8.49 -7.98 -4.40
C ASP A 144 8.49 -8.71 -3.05
N GLY A 145 7.45 -9.51 -2.78
CA GLY A 145 7.28 -10.33 -1.58
C GLY A 145 6.16 -9.86 -0.63
N THR A 146 5.49 -8.76 -0.95
CA THR A 146 4.22 -8.32 -0.37
C THR A 146 3.07 -8.94 -1.17
N ARG A 147 1.88 -9.07 -0.57
CA ARG A 147 0.69 -9.51 -1.31
C ARG A 147 -0.06 -8.28 -1.79
N ASP A 148 -0.73 -8.35 -2.92
CA ASP A 148 -1.43 -7.21 -3.54
C ASP A 148 -2.38 -6.52 -2.54
N GLY A 149 -3.17 -7.28 -1.77
CA GLY A 149 -4.03 -6.71 -0.72
C GLY A 149 -3.32 -5.99 0.41
N ALA A 150 -2.06 -6.32 0.67
CA ALA A 150 -1.21 -5.71 1.69
C ALA A 150 -0.21 -4.69 1.12
N GLU A 151 -0.31 -4.37 -0.17
CA GLU A 151 0.50 -3.30 -0.78
C GLU A 151 -0.06 -1.93 -0.42
N ASP A 152 0.83 -0.96 -0.35
CA ASP A 152 0.58 0.47 -0.15
C ASP A 152 1.26 1.21 -1.34
N PRO A 153 0.56 1.38 -2.47
CA PRO A 153 1.16 1.89 -3.70
C PRO A 153 1.19 3.43 -3.78
N ASP A 154 0.47 4.15 -2.94
CA ASP A 154 0.44 5.62 -2.85
C ASP A 154 1.14 6.20 -1.62
N SER A 155 1.56 5.35 -0.68
CA SER A 155 2.43 5.65 0.47
C SER A 155 1.78 6.56 1.50
N ASP A 156 0.54 6.26 1.88
CA ASP A 156 -0.18 6.88 3.01
C ASP A 156 -0.28 5.98 4.25
N ASP A 157 0.48 4.88 4.26
CA ASP A 157 0.55 3.90 5.34
C ASP A 157 -0.72 3.02 5.52
N LEU A 158 -1.72 3.12 4.63
CA LEU A 158 -2.79 2.15 4.50
C LEU A 158 -2.48 1.13 3.40
N SER A 159 -2.95 -0.10 3.59
CA SER A 159 -2.91 -1.12 2.54
C SER A 159 -4.15 -1.04 1.65
N ASN A 160 -4.02 -1.57 0.42
CA ASN A 160 -5.13 -1.67 -0.53
C ASN A 160 -6.42 -2.23 0.10
N VAL A 161 -6.32 -3.26 0.96
CA VAL A 161 -7.49 -3.81 1.66
C VAL A 161 -8.13 -2.79 2.60
N GLN A 162 -7.32 -2.06 3.37
CA GLN A 162 -7.78 -1.04 4.32
C GLN A 162 -8.45 0.13 3.59
N ASP A 163 -7.86 0.64 2.52
CA ASP A 163 -8.46 1.70 1.70
C ASP A 163 -9.83 1.29 1.18
N PHE A 164 -9.96 0.07 0.65
CA PHE A 164 -11.26 -0.42 0.19
C PHE A 164 -12.28 -0.63 1.31
N GLU A 165 -11.84 -0.93 2.54
CA GLU A 165 -12.70 -1.04 3.71
C GLU A 165 -13.25 0.32 4.15
N LEU A 166 -12.42 1.38 4.09
CA LEU A 166 -12.81 2.77 4.37
C LEU A 166 -13.61 3.40 3.22
N GLY A 167 -13.45 2.88 2.00
CA GLY A 167 -14.09 3.40 0.79
C GLY A 167 -13.24 4.43 0.04
N ASP A 168 -11.96 4.46 0.35
CA ASP A 168 -10.96 5.32 -0.24
C ASP A 168 -10.39 4.73 -1.54
N ASN A 169 -9.53 5.49 -2.19
CA ASN A 169 -8.91 5.09 -3.43
C ASN A 169 -7.45 4.69 -3.16
N PRO A 170 -7.10 3.39 -3.23
CA PRO A 170 -5.76 2.90 -2.89
C PRO A 170 -4.60 3.42 -3.75
N LEU A 171 -4.88 4.27 -4.75
CA LEU A 171 -3.88 4.85 -5.64
C LEU A 171 -3.75 6.36 -5.45
N GLN A 172 -4.40 6.89 -4.41
CA GLN A 172 -4.47 8.30 -4.08
C GLN A 172 -4.49 8.49 -2.55
N ALA A 173 -3.32 8.80 -2.01
CA ALA A 173 -3.05 9.10 -0.61
C ALA A 173 -3.92 10.18 0.08
N ASP A 174 -4.83 10.85 -0.62
CA ASP A 174 -5.74 11.89 -0.10
C ASP A 174 -6.94 11.88 -1.06
N THR A 175 -7.86 10.96 -0.81
CA THR A 175 -8.98 10.61 -1.70
C THR A 175 -9.93 11.79 -1.86
N ASP A 176 -10.23 12.50 -0.78
CA ASP A 176 -11.24 13.56 -0.73
C ASP A 176 -10.68 14.96 -1.10
N GLY A 177 -9.37 15.12 -1.04
CA GLY A 177 -8.62 16.31 -1.43
C GLY A 177 -8.67 17.44 -0.42
N ASP A 178 -8.90 17.16 0.87
CA ASP A 178 -8.94 18.17 1.93
C ASP A 178 -7.56 18.55 2.48
N GLY A 179 -6.53 17.74 2.17
CA GLY A 179 -5.13 17.95 2.50
C GLY A 179 -4.62 17.17 3.71
N ILE A 180 -5.42 16.26 4.28
CA ILE A 180 -5.00 15.18 5.17
C ILE A 180 -4.91 13.89 4.32
N SER A 181 -3.94 13.02 4.57
CA SER A 181 -3.88 11.74 3.86
C SER A 181 -4.86 10.73 4.44
N ASP A 182 -5.35 9.79 3.63
CA ASP A 182 -6.40 8.85 4.05
C ASP A 182 -5.96 8.07 5.31
N GLY A 183 -4.70 7.63 5.40
CA GLY A 183 -4.16 7.02 6.63
C GLY A 183 -4.07 7.94 7.86
N ASP A 184 -3.94 9.26 7.67
CA ASP A 184 -3.84 10.27 8.74
C ASP A 184 -5.23 10.83 9.13
N GLU A 185 -6.31 10.41 8.47
CA GLU A 185 -7.66 10.89 8.79
C GLU A 185 -8.15 10.35 10.15
N ASP A 186 -9.01 11.14 10.79
CA ASP A 186 -9.73 10.82 12.05
C ASP A 186 -11.23 11.05 11.79
N PRO A 187 -11.92 10.05 11.20
CA PRO A 187 -13.30 10.22 10.70
C PRO A 187 -14.33 10.43 11.82
N ASP A 188 -14.07 9.87 13.00
CA ASP A 188 -15.00 9.83 14.12
C ASP A 188 -14.69 10.85 15.23
N GLY A 189 -13.49 11.43 15.20
CA GLY A 189 -13.05 12.51 16.08
C GLY A 189 -12.69 12.05 17.48
N ASP A 190 -12.15 10.84 17.62
CA ASP A 190 -11.77 10.25 18.90
C ASP A 190 -10.33 10.57 19.32
N GLY A 191 -9.46 10.88 18.34
CA GLY A 191 -8.07 11.29 18.55
C GLY A 191 -7.02 10.32 17.97
N LEU A 192 -7.43 9.18 17.43
CA LEU A 192 -6.57 8.28 16.65
C LEU A 192 -6.75 8.52 15.15
N SER A 193 -5.72 8.17 14.37
CA SER A 193 -5.82 8.16 12.91
C SER A 193 -6.20 6.78 12.39
N ASN A 194 -6.72 6.69 11.16
CA ASN A 194 -7.08 5.43 10.52
C ASN A 194 -5.95 4.38 10.62
N VAL A 195 -4.69 4.79 10.40
CA VAL A 195 -3.54 3.87 10.51
C VAL A 195 -3.31 3.39 11.95
N ASP A 196 -3.44 4.27 12.94
CA ASP A 196 -3.28 3.93 14.36
C ASP A 196 -4.37 2.96 14.81
N GLU A 197 -5.63 3.22 14.42
CA GLU A 197 -6.79 2.38 14.75
C GLU A 197 -6.63 0.98 14.17
N PHE A 198 -6.20 0.84 12.91
CA PHE A 198 -5.90 -0.48 12.34
C PHE A 198 -4.76 -1.22 13.05
N ASP A 199 -3.72 -0.51 13.49
CA ASP A 199 -2.60 -1.10 14.24
C ASP A 199 -3.02 -1.57 15.64
N LEU A 200 -3.92 -0.84 16.29
CA LEU A 200 -4.55 -1.16 17.57
C LEU A 200 -5.67 -2.21 17.46
N GLY A 201 -6.24 -2.37 16.28
CA GLY A 201 -7.27 -3.36 15.96
C GLY A 201 -8.69 -2.85 16.20
N ASP A 202 -8.85 -1.53 16.18
CA ASP A 202 -10.09 -0.78 16.35
C ASP A 202 -10.73 -0.48 14.99
N ASP A 203 -11.96 0.05 15.01
CA ASP A 203 -12.74 0.40 13.82
C ASP A 203 -12.65 1.92 13.57
N PRO A 204 -11.99 2.38 12.48
CA PRO A 204 -11.77 3.80 12.23
C PRO A 204 -13.02 4.70 12.05
N GLN A 205 -14.20 4.11 12.11
CA GLN A 205 -15.48 4.80 11.97
C GLN A 205 -16.29 4.86 13.27
N GLU A 206 -15.80 4.26 14.36
CA GLU A 206 -16.51 4.13 15.63
C GLU A 206 -15.60 4.46 16.82
N ALA A 207 -15.78 5.66 17.38
CA ALA A 207 -14.98 6.24 18.46
C ALA A 207 -15.00 5.49 19.82
N ASP A 208 -15.52 4.26 19.88
CA ASP A 208 -15.63 3.34 21.04
C ASP A 208 -15.91 1.95 20.44
N SER A 209 -14.87 1.33 19.89
CA SER A 209 -14.94 0.12 19.06
C SER A 209 -15.49 -1.09 19.82
N ASP A 210 -15.28 -1.15 21.13
CA ASP A 210 -15.68 -2.28 21.97
C ASP A 210 -16.96 -2.05 22.81
N ASP A 211 -17.57 -0.85 22.69
CA ASP A 211 -18.78 -0.38 23.38
C ASP A 211 -18.64 -0.38 24.93
N ASP A 212 -17.45 -0.22 25.50
CA ASP A 212 -17.26 -0.19 26.97
C ASP A 212 -17.51 1.20 27.60
N GLY A 213 -17.52 2.24 26.79
CA GLY A 213 -17.75 3.63 27.16
C GLY A 213 -16.51 4.48 27.40
N VAL A 214 -15.32 3.94 27.11
CA VAL A 214 -14.07 4.68 26.84
C VAL A 214 -13.95 4.81 25.32
N ARG A 215 -13.26 5.85 24.84
CA ARG A 215 -12.99 6.01 23.41
C ARG A 215 -11.67 5.34 23.08
N ASP A 216 -11.48 4.88 21.86
CA ASP A 216 -10.29 4.12 21.47
C ASP A 216 -9.01 4.95 21.76
N GLY A 217 -8.98 6.23 21.38
CA GLY A 217 -7.86 7.13 21.73
C GLY A 217 -7.71 7.48 23.22
N ASP A 218 -8.75 7.27 24.03
CA ASP A 218 -8.74 7.43 25.49
C ASP A 218 -8.48 6.09 26.24
N GLU A 219 -8.34 4.96 25.52
CA GLU A 219 -7.98 3.66 26.11
C GLU A 219 -6.57 3.67 26.69
N ASP A 220 -6.28 2.69 27.56
CA ASP A 220 -4.97 2.48 28.22
C ASP A 220 -4.65 0.99 28.03
N SER A 221 -4.23 0.66 26.80
CA SER A 221 -4.11 -0.69 26.26
C SER A 221 -3.22 -1.62 27.10
N ASP A 222 -2.27 -1.05 27.85
CA ASP A 222 -1.31 -1.79 28.67
C ASP A 222 -1.39 -1.54 30.18
N ASP A 223 -2.36 -0.75 30.63
CA ASP A 223 -2.64 -0.37 32.01
C ASP A 223 -1.47 0.38 32.71
N ASP A 224 -0.65 1.17 31.98
CA ASP A 224 0.44 1.96 32.55
C ASP A 224 -0.02 3.34 33.09
N GLY A 225 -1.20 3.81 32.66
CA GLY A 225 -1.83 5.05 33.08
C GLY A 225 -1.63 6.25 32.16
N VAL A 226 -1.05 6.07 30.97
CA VAL A 226 -1.18 6.97 29.81
C VAL A 226 -2.27 6.41 28.89
N SER A 227 -2.89 7.27 28.07
CA SER A 227 -3.83 6.77 27.06
C SER A 227 -3.13 6.52 25.72
N ASP A 228 -3.67 5.59 24.93
CA ASP A 228 -3.12 5.18 23.64
C ASP A 228 -2.86 6.40 22.72
N GLY A 229 -3.82 7.33 22.66
CA GLY A 229 -3.66 8.57 21.89
C GLY A 229 -2.57 9.51 22.44
N ASP A 230 -2.38 9.59 23.75
CA ASP A 230 -1.30 10.39 24.37
C ASP A 230 0.09 9.75 24.11
N GLU A 231 0.17 8.42 24.06
CA GLU A 231 1.39 7.65 23.76
C GLU A 231 1.81 7.80 22.30
N LEU A 232 0.88 7.66 21.36
CA LEU A 232 1.15 7.89 19.94
C LEU A 232 1.64 9.33 19.69
N ASP A 233 1.05 10.31 20.38
CA ASP A 233 1.45 11.72 20.34
C ASP A 233 2.88 11.98 20.88
N SER A 234 3.37 11.17 21.82
CA SER A 234 4.76 11.19 22.31
C SER A 234 5.71 10.32 21.50
N GLY A 235 5.18 9.43 20.66
CA GLY A 235 5.93 8.45 19.87
C GLY A 235 6.29 7.20 20.66
N ASP A 236 5.52 6.93 21.71
CA ASP A 236 5.55 5.72 22.51
C ASP A 236 4.58 4.67 21.90
N ASN A 237 4.68 3.42 22.34
CA ASN A 237 3.92 2.29 21.83
C ASN A 237 2.78 1.95 22.81
N PRO A 238 1.50 2.11 22.42
CA PRO A 238 0.37 1.92 23.33
C PRO A 238 0.22 0.52 23.95
N ARG A 239 0.96 -0.45 23.44
CA ARG A 239 0.93 -1.84 23.89
C ARG A 239 2.10 -2.19 24.81
N GLU A 240 2.97 -1.24 25.12
CA GLU A 240 4.20 -1.42 25.89
C GLU A 240 4.46 -0.26 26.87
N GLY A 241 4.14 -0.44 28.15
CA GLY A 241 4.25 0.64 29.15
C GLY A 241 5.67 0.96 29.61
N ASP A 242 6.66 0.72 28.75
CA ASP A 242 8.08 1.08 28.81
C ASP A 242 8.63 0.83 27.38
N SER A 243 8.26 1.72 26.46
CA SER A 243 8.51 1.58 25.02
C SER A 243 9.98 1.47 24.67
N ASP A 244 10.84 2.24 25.35
CA ASP A 244 12.28 2.27 25.10
C ASP A 244 13.05 1.20 25.91
N HIS A 245 12.34 0.50 26.81
CA HIS A 245 12.84 -0.57 27.66
C HIS A 245 13.99 -0.14 28.58
N ASP A 246 14.04 1.12 29.02
CA ASP A 246 15.04 1.63 29.95
C ASP A 246 14.70 1.39 31.43
N GLY A 247 13.45 1.03 31.71
CA GLY A 247 12.90 0.76 33.03
C GLY A 247 12.14 1.92 33.68
N VAL A 248 11.89 3.01 32.95
CA VAL A 248 10.95 4.09 33.29
C VAL A 248 9.68 3.90 32.44
N PRO A 249 8.48 3.77 33.04
CA PRO A 249 7.25 3.70 32.27
C PRO A 249 6.98 4.97 31.48
N ASP A 250 6.30 4.88 30.35
CA ASP A 250 6.14 5.97 29.37
C ASP A 250 5.44 7.20 30.01
N GLY A 251 4.41 6.96 30.84
CA GLY A 251 3.77 8.03 31.63
C GLY A 251 4.69 8.74 32.64
N GLU A 252 5.78 8.10 33.04
CA GLU A 252 6.84 8.68 33.86
C GLU A 252 8.06 9.18 33.04
N ASP A 253 8.12 8.88 31.74
CA ASP A 253 9.27 9.13 30.86
C ASP A 253 9.29 10.53 30.23
N ASN A 254 8.35 11.37 30.65
CA ASN A 254 8.40 12.80 30.48
C ASN A 254 9.76 13.37 30.97
N ALA A 255 10.63 13.75 30.01
CA ALA A 255 11.92 14.44 30.23
C ALA A 255 11.81 15.74 31.05
N GLY A 256 10.60 16.13 31.41
CA GLY A 256 10.28 17.12 32.41
C GLY A 256 9.79 18.42 31.81
N THR A 257 9.39 19.34 32.69
CA THR A 257 9.04 20.69 32.27
C THR A 257 10.29 21.56 32.20
N VAL A 258 10.46 22.34 31.14
CA VAL A 258 11.51 23.38 31.10
C VAL A 258 11.19 24.42 32.18
N THR A 259 12.03 24.49 33.21
CA THR A 259 11.85 25.41 34.34
C THR A 259 12.74 26.64 34.26
N ALA A 260 13.87 26.55 33.56
CA ALA A 260 14.73 27.69 33.28
C ALA A 260 15.59 27.46 32.04
N PHE A 261 15.93 28.54 31.34
CA PHE A 261 16.99 28.54 30.35
C PHE A 261 17.86 29.79 30.52
N ASP A 262 19.18 29.61 30.65
CA ASP A 262 20.17 30.69 30.68
C ASP A 262 20.90 30.78 29.35
N ALA A 263 20.44 31.71 28.51
CA ALA A 263 21.01 32.04 27.21
C ALA A 263 22.50 32.43 27.23
N THR A 264 23.02 32.87 28.39
CA THR A 264 24.42 33.30 28.52
C THR A 264 25.36 32.11 28.69
N THR A 265 24.86 31.04 29.31
CA THR A 265 25.65 29.85 29.67
C THR A 265 25.24 28.61 28.87
N GLY A 266 24.13 28.66 28.15
CA GLY A 266 23.51 27.50 27.49
C GLY A 266 22.80 26.56 28.47
N ALA A 267 22.70 26.90 29.76
CA ALA A 267 22.12 26.00 30.75
C ALA A 267 20.59 25.91 30.59
N LEU A 268 20.10 24.74 30.18
CA LEU A 268 18.68 24.37 30.17
C LEU A 268 18.37 23.53 31.40
N THR A 269 17.44 24.00 32.22
CA THR A 269 16.98 23.29 33.42
C THR A 269 15.61 22.68 33.19
N LEU A 270 15.54 21.36 33.27
CA LEU A 270 14.34 20.55 33.22
C LEU A 270 13.95 20.14 34.65
N ALA A 271 12.67 20.22 34.99
CA ALA A 271 12.12 19.53 36.14
C ALA A 271 11.50 18.23 35.64
N ILE A 272 12.25 17.14 35.78
CA ILE A 272 11.78 15.78 35.43
C ILE A 272 10.72 15.31 36.43
N ALA A 273 9.86 14.39 35.99
CA ALA A 273 8.68 13.92 36.74
C ALA A 273 8.99 13.50 38.19
N THR A 274 10.19 13.00 38.46
CA THR A 274 10.68 12.63 39.81
C THR A 274 10.89 13.80 40.78
N GLY A 275 10.65 15.05 40.36
CA GLY A 275 10.89 16.26 41.16
C GLY A 275 12.36 16.66 41.27
N VAL A 276 13.23 15.96 40.54
CA VAL A 276 14.63 16.31 40.37
C VAL A 276 14.75 17.39 39.29
N THR A 277 15.67 18.33 39.50
CA THR A 277 16.02 19.30 38.46
C THR A 277 17.30 18.84 37.78
N VAL A 278 17.23 18.62 36.47
CA VAL A 278 18.37 18.30 35.62
C VAL A 278 18.76 19.56 34.88
N THR A 279 20.04 19.92 34.88
CA THR A 279 20.55 21.05 34.10
C THR A 279 21.51 20.52 33.05
N VAL A 280 21.12 20.60 31.80
CA VAL A 280 21.94 20.27 30.63
C VAL A 280 22.51 21.55 30.04
N THR A 281 23.65 21.46 29.36
CA THR A 281 24.24 22.61 28.66
C THR A 281 23.97 22.45 27.18
N VAL A 282 23.10 23.30 26.65
CA VAL A 282 22.88 23.47 25.22
C VAL A 282 24.10 24.13 24.62
N THR A 283 24.76 23.42 23.71
CA THR A 283 25.92 23.89 22.96
C THR A 283 25.55 24.07 21.49
N ASP A 284 26.43 24.65 20.68
CA ASP A 284 26.19 24.82 19.23
C ASP A 284 26.02 23.48 18.48
N ASP A 285 26.39 22.36 19.10
CA ASP A 285 26.20 21.00 18.58
C ASP A 285 24.88 20.35 19.07
N THR A 286 24.14 21.00 19.98
CA THR A 286 22.86 20.50 20.50
C THR A 286 21.73 20.87 19.54
N GLU A 287 20.94 19.86 19.18
CA GLU A 287 19.78 19.99 18.31
C GLU A 287 18.50 20.09 19.16
N ILE A 288 17.73 21.15 18.94
CA ILE A 288 16.47 21.40 19.65
C ILE A 288 15.35 21.48 18.60
N SER A 289 14.34 20.63 18.77
CA SER A 289 13.14 20.55 17.95
C SER A 289 11.90 20.88 18.80
N TRP A 290 10.96 21.64 18.22
CA TRP A 290 9.71 22.04 18.86
C TRP A 290 8.60 22.19 17.81
N TYR A 291 7.35 21.95 18.18
CA TYR A 291 6.19 22.11 17.29
C TYR A 291 5.01 22.81 18.01
N ARG A 292 4.16 23.52 17.26
CA ARG A 292 2.98 24.24 17.78
C ARG A 292 1.71 23.43 17.50
N ARG A 293 0.98 23.03 18.54
CA ARG A 293 -0.33 22.35 18.42
C ARG A 293 -1.54 23.29 18.19
N SER A 294 -1.41 24.63 18.33
CA SER A 294 -2.54 25.55 18.14
C SER A 294 -2.15 27.03 17.95
N ALA A 295 -2.90 27.77 17.12
CA ALA A 295 -2.78 29.23 16.97
C ALA A 295 -3.19 30.03 18.23
N ALA A 296 -3.77 29.38 19.23
CA ALA A 296 -4.15 29.97 20.51
C ALA A 296 -3.01 29.98 21.55
N CYS A 297 -1.91 29.27 21.30
CA CYS A 297 -0.74 29.26 22.18
C CYS A 297 -0.04 30.64 22.15
N PRO A 298 0.19 31.30 23.30
CA PRO A 298 1.00 32.51 23.32
C PRO A 298 2.41 32.18 22.85
N GLU A 299 3.01 33.03 22.02
CA GLU A 299 4.42 32.85 21.66
C GLU A 299 5.26 32.70 22.94
N PRO A 300 6.04 31.61 23.09
CA PRO A 300 6.93 31.50 24.21
C PRO A 300 7.97 32.60 24.06
N ALA A 301 7.83 33.66 24.86
CA ALA A 301 8.76 34.80 24.90
C ALA A 301 10.21 34.40 25.23
N SER A 302 10.49 33.11 25.47
CA SER A 302 11.77 32.55 25.85
C SER A 302 12.47 31.69 24.78
N ILE A 303 11.83 31.30 23.66
CA ILE A 303 12.51 30.50 22.62
C ILE A 303 13.45 31.36 21.76
N ASP A 304 13.06 32.60 21.44
CA ASP A 304 13.96 33.56 20.76
C ASP A 304 15.19 33.95 21.61
N ALA A 305 15.21 33.57 22.89
CA ALA A 305 16.36 33.76 23.77
C ALA A 305 17.38 32.61 23.67
N LEU A 306 17.10 31.51 22.96
CA LEU A 306 18.03 30.40 22.70
C LEU A 306 19.12 30.85 21.70
N THR A 307 20.12 31.58 22.19
CA THR A 307 21.24 32.09 21.37
C THR A 307 22.40 31.10 21.21
N THR A 308 22.29 29.91 21.78
CA THR A 308 23.28 28.81 21.76
C THR A 308 22.53 27.51 21.56
N GLY A 309 22.97 26.68 20.61
CA GLY A 309 22.17 25.59 20.04
C GLY A 309 22.00 25.73 18.52
N ARG A 310 22.11 24.63 17.77
CA ARG A 310 21.66 24.61 16.38
C ARG A 310 20.17 24.30 16.41
N LEU A 311 19.33 25.31 16.18
CA LEU A 311 17.92 25.10 15.86
C LEU A 311 17.87 24.35 14.54
N VAL A 312 17.42 23.10 14.55
CA VAL A 312 17.35 22.29 13.32
C VAL A 312 15.96 22.28 12.72
N HIS A 313 14.89 22.50 13.50
CA HIS A 313 13.54 22.58 12.93
C HIS A 313 12.68 23.68 13.56
N LYS A 314 12.17 24.54 12.67
CA LYS A 314 11.07 25.47 12.90
C LYS A 314 10.01 25.08 11.90
N LEU A 315 9.09 24.20 12.28
CA LEU A 315 7.89 23.98 11.49
C LEU A 315 6.96 25.16 11.79
N GLU A 316 7.06 26.20 10.95
CA GLU A 316 6.01 27.21 10.87
C GLU A 316 4.79 26.56 10.25
N THR A 317 3.66 26.65 10.95
CA THR A 317 2.37 26.26 10.39
C THR A 317 2.11 27.05 9.09
N GLY A 318 2.03 26.33 7.96
CA GLY A 318 1.43 26.78 6.70
C GLY A 318 2.36 27.43 5.67
N ASP A 319 2.88 26.62 4.74
CA ASP A 319 2.94 26.85 3.27
C ASP A 319 3.94 25.84 2.66
N SER A 320 3.44 24.75 2.07
CA SER A 320 4.22 23.82 1.26
C SER A 320 4.22 24.27 -0.20
N ASP A 321 5.13 25.19 -0.53
CA ASP A 321 5.59 25.41 -1.90
C ASP A 321 7.13 25.35 -1.94
N ASP A 322 7.63 24.49 -2.84
CA ASP A 322 8.94 24.53 -3.52
C ASP A 322 10.14 23.76 -2.91
N GLU A 323 10.29 22.54 -3.41
CA GLU A 323 11.51 21.97 -4.04
C GLU A 323 12.88 22.10 -3.33
N GLY A 324 13.39 20.93 -2.93
CA GLY A 324 14.69 20.47 -3.41
C GLY A 324 15.92 20.85 -2.57
N ALA A 325 16.35 19.93 -1.70
CA ALA A 325 17.76 19.75 -1.41
C ALA A 325 18.07 18.27 -1.16
N SER A 326 18.59 17.65 -2.21
CA SER A 326 19.38 16.42 -2.17
C SER A 326 20.55 16.47 -1.18
N GLU A 327 21.06 15.27 -0.88
CA GLU A 327 22.35 14.92 -0.23
C GLU A 327 22.23 14.58 1.28
N SER A 328 22.79 13.50 1.81
CA SER A 328 23.53 12.37 1.25
C SER A 328 23.74 11.39 2.39
N HIS A 329 23.45 10.10 2.15
CA HIS A 329 23.99 9.00 2.93
C HIS A 329 25.53 9.08 2.92
N ASP A 330 26.15 9.38 4.06
CA ASP A 330 27.58 9.12 4.26
C ASP A 330 27.76 8.16 5.43
N SER A 331 27.76 6.87 5.07
CA SER A 331 28.25 5.79 5.91
C SER A 331 29.72 6.03 6.24
N ASN A 332 30.05 6.39 7.49
CA ASN A 332 31.43 6.32 7.94
C ASN A 332 31.58 5.59 9.29
N THR A 333 32.40 4.55 9.22
CA THR A 333 32.82 3.70 10.33
C THR A 333 34.01 4.35 11.01
N GLY A 334 33.86 4.78 12.25
CA GLY A 334 34.95 5.35 13.03
C GLY A 334 34.60 5.44 14.50
N ALA A 335 35.36 4.74 15.35
CA ALA A 335 35.25 4.86 16.78
C ALA A 335 35.59 6.30 17.23
N GLY A 336 34.66 6.93 17.95
CA GLY A 336 34.93 8.04 18.88
C GLY A 336 34.38 9.41 18.48
N THR A 337 33.22 9.76 19.05
CA THR A 337 32.81 11.02 19.72
C THR A 337 31.32 10.91 20.03
N PRO A 338 30.81 11.35 21.21
CA PRO A 338 29.37 11.30 21.48
C PRO A 338 28.62 12.15 20.45
N THR A 339 27.62 11.54 19.82
CA THR A 339 26.68 12.17 18.89
C THR A 339 25.72 13.08 19.67
N ALA A 340 25.25 14.15 19.04
CA ALA A 340 24.42 15.19 19.64
C ALA A 340 23.22 14.63 20.43
N GLU A 341 22.95 15.19 21.60
CA GLU A 341 21.71 14.95 22.35
C GLU A 341 20.58 15.75 21.69
N GLU A 342 19.52 15.08 21.24
CA GLU A 342 18.30 15.69 20.72
C GLU A 342 17.36 15.98 21.90
N ILE A 343 16.77 17.19 21.94
CA ILE A 343 15.76 17.55 22.95
C ILE A 343 14.47 17.93 22.21
N LYS A 344 13.44 17.07 22.32
CA LYS A 344 12.08 17.35 21.85
C LYS A 344 11.31 18.07 22.96
N LEU A 345 10.71 19.22 22.64
CA LEU A 345 9.88 19.99 23.58
C LEU A 345 8.45 20.08 23.05
N VAL A 346 7.52 19.41 23.73
CA VAL A 346 6.08 19.52 23.49
C VAL A 346 5.50 20.60 24.40
N CYS A 347 4.69 21.49 23.82
CA CYS A 347 4.03 22.55 24.58
C CYS A 347 2.67 22.02 25.07
N ALA A 348 2.52 21.88 26.39
CA ALA A 348 1.24 21.61 27.04
C ALA A 348 0.25 22.78 26.95
#